data_AF-A0A428NAA5-F1
#
_entry.id   AF-A0A428NAA5-F1
#
_cell.length_a   1.000
_cell.length_b   1.000
_cell.length_c   1.000
_cell.angle_alpha   90.00
_cell.angle_beta   90.00
_cell.angle_gamma   90.00
#
_symmetry.space_group_name_H-M   'P 1'
#
loop_
_entity.id
_entity.type
_entity.pdbx_description
1 polymer ?
#
loop_
_entity_poly.entity_id
_entity_poly.type
_entity_poly.pdbx_seq_one_letter_code
_entity_poly.pdbx_strand_id
1 'polypeptide(L)'
;MAKNEQKQRMTFDYAGEIEEQRKDEMAKRDKVNKREQEAKAKVAKLKRDHEEALLEGVKNGDDNTDELDRLSQEIERAEQIAARRASEAAATRKVFDSKVDKETVKQEFRAYKKSYYQNEVLPHLEEIRQIKRQLVEAYLEYEEAIRFYEDQKSRASSLIPDTAFDVFGSVKPQTKKELDKYLVTFETVQDLQQGNIPKGVDTANDDEEAK
;
A
#
# COMPACT_ATOMS: atom_id res chain seq x y z
N MET A 1 0.50 31.99 -1.10
CA MET A 1 0.58 30.51 -1.20
C MET A 1 0.71 29.81 0.16
N ALA A 2 0.44 30.47 1.30
CA ALA A 2 0.62 29.86 2.64
C ALA A 2 -0.68 29.39 3.34
N LYS A 3 -1.82 29.33 2.63
CA LYS A 3 -3.14 28.98 3.23
C LYS A 3 -3.60 27.54 2.96
N ASN A 4 -2.88 26.77 2.15
CA ASN A 4 -3.22 25.37 1.85
C ASN A 4 -2.47 24.34 2.70
N GLU A 5 -1.33 24.69 3.30
CA GLU A 5 -0.57 23.76 4.14
C GLU A 5 -1.19 23.56 5.53
N GLN A 6 -2.00 24.50 6.01
CA GLN A 6 -2.71 24.37 7.29
C GLN A 6 -4.01 23.56 7.20
N LYS A 7 -4.57 23.36 5.99
CA LYS A 7 -5.85 22.65 5.81
C LYS A 7 -5.72 21.15 5.58
N GLN A 8 -4.50 20.64 5.37
CA GLN A 8 -4.21 19.21 5.20
C GLN A 8 -3.86 18.48 6.51
N ARG A 9 -3.92 19.15 7.66
CA ARG A 9 -3.94 18.49 8.97
C ARG A 9 -5.38 18.21 9.42
N MET A 10 -6.10 17.38 8.67
CA MET A 10 -7.00 16.43 9.33
C MET A 10 -6.27 15.09 9.37
N THR A 11 -5.15 15.08 10.10
CA THR A 11 -4.68 13.89 10.79
C THR A 11 -5.87 13.39 11.58
N PHE A 12 -6.44 12.24 11.23
CA PHE A 12 -7.41 11.52 12.06
C PHE A 12 -7.08 11.76 13.54
N ASP A 13 -7.88 12.56 14.23
CA ASP A 13 -7.54 12.99 15.60
C ASP A 13 -7.34 11.75 16.51
N TYR A 14 -8.00 10.64 16.15
CA TYR A 14 -7.93 9.36 16.82
C TYR A 14 -6.81 8.42 16.34
N ALA A 15 -6.12 8.67 15.22
CA ALA A 15 -5.08 7.75 14.73
C ALA A 15 -3.90 7.70 15.70
N GLY A 16 -3.47 8.86 16.21
CA GLY A 16 -2.46 8.92 17.26
C GLY A 16 -2.90 8.21 18.53
N GLU A 17 -4.15 8.41 18.96
CA GLU A 17 -4.70 7.75 20.15
C GLU A 17 -4.83 6.24 19.98
N ILE A 18 -5.20 5.74 18.80
CA ILE A 18 -5.27 4.32 18.47
C ILE A 18 -3.87 3.69 18.45
N GLU A 19 -2.89 4.38 17.88
CA GLU A 19 -1.50 3.92 17.85
C GLU A 19 -0.89 3.86 19.25
N GLU A 20 -1.12 4.88 20.07
CA GLU A 20 -0.68 4.93 21.46
C GLU A 20 -1.35 3.82 22.29
N GLN A 21 -2.66 3.61 22.12
CA GLN A 21 -3.38 2.50 22.76
C GLN A 21 -2.80 1.15 22.37
N ARG A 22 -2.53 0.91 21.07
CA ARG A 22 -1.91 -0.36 20.62
C ARG A 22 -0.52 -0.55 21.20
N LYS A 23 0.29 0.50 21.29
CA LYS A 23 1.62 0.45 21.91
C LYS A 23 1.52 0.12 23.40
N ASP A 24 0.62 0.76 24.12
CA ASP A 24 0.38 0.49 25.53
C ASP A 24 -0.13 -0.92 25.80
N GLU A 25 -1.07 -1.40 24.99
CA GLU A 25 -1.58 -2.77 25.05
C GLU A 25 -0.49 -3.80 24.75
N MET A 26 0.31 -3.56 23.71
CA MET A 26 1.44 -4.42 23.35
C MET A 26 2.47 -4.46 24.48
N ALA A 27 2.85 -3.31 25.04
CA ALA A 27 3.78 -3.25 26.17
C ALA A 27 3.24 -3.97 27.42
N LYS A 28 1.94 -3.87 27.71
CA LYS A 28 1.29 -4.62 28.81
C LYS A 28 1.28 -6.12 28.54
N ARG A 29 0.96 -6.55 27.31
CA ARG A 29 1.00 -7.97 26.90
C ARG A 29 2.41 -8.53 26.99
N ASP A 30 3.42 -7.81 26.51
CA ASP A 30 4.81 -8.24 26.55
C ASP A 30 5.30 -8.42 27.99
N LYS A 31 4.93 -7.52 28.91
CA LYS A 31 5.23 -7.67 30.33
C LYS A 31 4.62 -8.92 30.94
N VAL A 32 3.37 -9.25 30.61
CA VAL A 32 2.70 -10.44 31.14
C VAL A 32 3.27 -11.73 30.52
N ASN A 33 3.50 -11.74 29.22
CA ASN A 33 4.13 -12.86 28.51
C ASN A 33 5.55 -13.13 29.03
N LYS A 34 6.33 -12.08 29.29
CA LYS A 34 7.68 -12.20 29.87
C LYS A 34 7.63 -12.87 31.25
N ARG A 35 6.69 -12.46 32.12
CA ARG A 35 6.49 -13.09 33.44
C ARG A 35 6.10 -14.56 33.35
N GLU A 36 5.28 -14.93 32.36
CA GLU A 36 4.91 -16.32 32.11
C GLU A 36 6.14 -17.14 31.68
N GLN A 37 6.94 -16.62 30.74
CA GLN A 37 8.15 -17.27 30.27
C GLN A 37 9.19 -17.45 31.38
N GLU A 38 9.41 -16.41 32.20
CA GLU A 38 10.31 -16.47 33.36
C GLU A 38 9.87 -17.53 34.37
N ALA A 39 8.56 -17.63 34.66
CA ALA A 39 8.02 -18.64 35.56
C ALA A 39 8.21 -20.07 35.01
N LYS A 40 7.96 -20.26 33.71
CA LYS A 40 8.21 -21.55 33.03
C LYS A 40 9.69 -21.94 33.02
N ALA A 41 10.57 -20.98 32.76
CA ALA A 41 12.02 -21.20 32.79
C ALA A 41 12.50 -21.59 34.19
N LYS A 42 11.93 -20.99 35.25
CA LYS A 42 12.23 -21.36 36.63
C LYS A 42 11.82 -22.80 36.96
N VAL A 43 10.63 -23.24 36.54
CA VAL A 43 10.19 -24.64 36.70
C VAL A 43 11.13 -25.59 35.96
N ALA A 44 11.46 -25.29 34.71
CA ALA A 44 12.36 -26.12 33.91
C ALA A 44 13.75 -26.24 34.55
N LYS A 45 14.28 -25.12 35.08
CA LYS A 45 15.55 -25.13 35.81
C LYS A 45 15.47 -26.00 37.06
N LEU A 46 14.46 -25.82 37.91
CA LEU A 46 14.33 -26.61 39.15
C LEU A 46 14.16 -28.11 38.88
N LYS A 47 13.44 -28.49 37.82
CA LYS A 47 13.32 -29.90 37.39
C LYS A 47 14.67 -30.47 36.96
N ARG A 48 15.45 -29.68 36.23
CA ARG A 48 16.81 -30.08 35.84
C ARG A 48 17.74 -30.21 37.05
N ASP A 49 17.71 -29.24 37.96
CA ASP A 49 18.51 -29.26 39.20
C ASP A 49 18.14 -30.49 40.05
N HIS A 50 16.86 -30.87 40.11
CA HIS A 50 16.39 -32.10 40.77
C HIS A 50 16.89 -33.38 40.08
N GLU A 51 16.87 -33.44 38.74
CA GLU A 51 17.38 -34.58 37.99
C GLU A 51 18.91 -34.73 38.15
N GLU A 52 19.66 -33.61 38.13
CA GLU A 52 21.10 -33.60 38.38
C GLU A 52 21.43 -34.09 39.79
N ALA A 53 20.74 -33.58 40.83
CA ALA A 53 20.95 -34.01 42.22
C ALA A 53 20.62 -35.51 42.43
N LEU A 54 19.58 -36.01 41.76
CA LEU A 54 19.21 -37.44 41.80
C LEU A 54 20.30 -38.31 41.18
N LEU A 55 20.78 -37.94 40.00
CA LEU A 55 21.84 -38.68 39.30
C LEU A 55 23.16 -38.65 40.07
N GLU A 56 23.50 -37.53 40.70
CA GLU A 56 24.69 -37.39 41.52
C GLU A 56 24.62 -38.26 42.78
N GLY A 57 23.48 -38.27 43.49
CA GLY A 57 23.25 -39.14 44.63
C GLY A 57 23.36 -40.63 44.27
N VAL A 58 22.75 -41.04 43.14
CA VAL A 58 22.85 -42.43 42.64
C VAL A 58 24.30 -42.80 42.27
N LYS A 59 25.05 -41.88 41.66
CA LYS A 59 26.43 -42.13 41.23
C LYS A 59 27.40 -42.25 42.41
N ASN A 60 27.22 -41.45 43.44
CA ASN A 60 28.11 -41.40 44.60
C ASN A 60 27.67 -42.37 45.73
N GLY A 61 26.43 -42.86 45.70
CA GLY A 61 25.85 -43.67 46.76
C GLY A 61 25.48 -42.87 48.00
N ASP A 62 25.33 -41.55 47.86
CA ASP A 62 24.99 -40.62 48.94
C ASP A 62 23.46 -40.51 49.11
N ASP A 63 23.01 -40.37 50.35
CA ASP A 63 21.62 -40.10 50.67
C ASP A 63 21.32 -38.60 50.55
N ASN A 64 20.80 -38.21 49.38
CA ASN A 64 20.44 -36.82 49.07
C ASN A 64 18.92 -36.55 49.25
N THR A 65 18.22 -37.38 50.04
CA THR A 65 16.75 -37.31 50.17
C THR A 65 16.26 -35.94 50.61
N ASP A 66 16.92 -35.29 51.59
CA ASP A 66 16.53 -33.96 52.08
C ASP A 66 16.65 -32.87 50.99
N GLU A 67 17.65 -32.97 50.12
CA GLU A 67 17.83 -32.02 49.01
C GLU A 67 16.78 -32.24 47.91
N LEU A 68 16.48 -33.50 47.57
CA LEU A 68 15.45 -33.86 46.61
C LEU A 68 14.05 -33.46 47.08
N ASP A 69 13.76 -33.63 48.37
CA ASP A 69 12.49 -33.20 48.97
C ASP A 69 12.36 -31.67 48.96
N ARG A 70 13.44 -30.94 49.27
CA ARG A 70 13.46 -29.47 49.15
C ARG A 70 13.21 -29.03 47.71
N LEU A 71 13.90 -29.62 46.74
CA LEU A 71 13.73 -29.30 45.32
C LEU A 71 12.33 -29.66 44.84
N SER A 72 11.75 -30.76 45.29
CA SER A 72 10.37 -31.17 44.98
C SER A 72 9.35 -30.15 45.48
N GLN A 73 9.48 -29.67 46.72
CA GLN A 73 8.62 -28.62 47.26
C GLN A 73 8.78 -27.28 46.50
N GLU A 74 10.01 -26.95 46.09
CA GLU A 74 10.28 -25.76 45.28
C GLU A 74 9.68 -25.86 43.87
N ILE A 75 9.72 -27.05 43.25
CA ILE A 75 9.08 -27.35 41.96
C ILE A 75 7.57 -27.16 42.08
N GLU A 76 6.92 -27.75 43.08
CA GLU A 76 5.46 -27.66 43.25
C GLU A 76 5.00 -26.20 43.41
N ARG A 77 5.72 -25.42 44.24
CA ARG A 77 5.45 -23.98 44.39
C ARG A 77 5.68 -23.22 43.08
N ALA A 78 6.73 -23.54 42.34
CA ALA A 78 7.04 -22.89 41.07
C ALA A 78 6.00 -23.23 39.98
N GLU A 79 5.48 -24.45 39.96
CA GLU A 79 4.42 -24.89 39.03
C GLU A 79 3.10 -24.18 39.32
N GLN A 80 2.71 -24.03 40.59
CA GLN A 80 1.53 -23.25 40.97
C GLN A 80 1.65 -21.78 40.53
N ILE A 81 2.83 -21.18 40.71
CA ILE A 81 3.10 -19.80 40.25
C ILE A 81 3.02 -19.74 38.72
N ALA A 82 3.62 -20.69 38.00
CA ALA A 82 3.59 -20.72 36.54
C ALA A 82 2.16 -20.89 36.00
N ALA A 83 1.34 -21.75 36.61
CA ALA A 83 -0.07 -21.93 36.26
C ALA A 83 -0.87 -20.63 36.46
N ARG A 84 -0.64 -19.92 37.59
CA ARG A 84 -1.26 -18.62 37.84
C ARG A 84 -0.86 -17.58 36.79
N ARG A 85 0.43 -17.50 36.43
CA ARG A 85 0.92 -16.56 35.40
C ARG A 85 0.37 -16.89 34.01
N ALA A 86 0.23 -18.17 33.67
CA ALA A 86 -0.42 -18.59 32.42
C ALA A 86 -1.90 -18.18 32.37
N SER A 87 -2.62 -18.31 33.48
CA SER A 87 -4.01 -17.83 33.59
C SER A 87 -4.11 -16.30 33.48
N GLU A 88 -3.17 -15.56 34.09
CA GLU A 88 -3.09 -14.09 33.96
C GLU A 88 -2.83 -13.68 32.50
N ALA A 89 -1.93 -14.36 31.79
CA ALA A 89 -1.67 -14.14 30.37
C ALA A 89 -2.89 -14.44 29.49
N ALA A 90 -3.61 -15.52 29.78
CA ALA A 90 -4.82 -15.89 29.05
C ALA A 90 -5.98 -14.89 29.28
N ALA A 91 -6.15 -14.40 30.51
CA ALA A 91 -7.16 -13.38 30.83
C ALA A 91 -6.83 -12.04 30.16
N THR A 92 -5.57 -11.66 30.14
CA THR A 92 -5.08 -10.42 29.50
C THR A 92 -5.41 -10.36 28.00
N ARG A 93 -5.54 -11.51 27.31
CA ARG A 93 -5.96 -11.55 25.90
C ARG A 93 -7.42 -11.14 25.66
N LYS A 94 -8.28 -11.21 26.67
CA LYS A 94 -9.74 -10.98 26.56
C LYS A 94 -10.20 -9.60 27.05
N VAL A 95 -9.32 -8.82 27.70
CA VAL A 95 -9.72 -7.62 28.47
C VAL A 95 -9.46 -6.30 27.73
N PHE A 96 -8.72 -6.32 26.63
CA PHE A 96 -8.43 -5.08 25.90
C PHE A 96 -9.54 -4.74 24.91
N ASP A 97 -10.52 -3.98 25.41
CA ASP A 97 -11.47 -3.25 24.59
C ASP A 97 -10.84 -1.93 24.12
N SER A 98 -10.82 -1.71 22.81
CA SER A 98 -10.34 -0.47 22.22
C SER A 98 -11.23 0.69 22.67
N LYS A 99 -10.64 1.78 23.18
CA LYS A 99 -11.41 2.97 23.58
C LYS A 99 -12.06 3.67 22.38
N VAL A 100 -11.48 3.51 21.19
CA VAL A 100 -12.04 4.03 19.94
C VAL A 100 -12.82 2.93 19.24
N ASP A 101 -14.10 3.20 19.00
CA ASP A 101 -14.96 2.32 18.23
C ASP A 101 -14.54 2.31 16.75
N LYS A 102 -14.36 1.10 16.21
CA LYS A 102 -13.92 0.89 14.82
C LYS A 102 -14.95 1.40 13.82
N GLU A 103 -16.24 1.38 14.15
CA GLU A 103 -17.27 1.89 13.26
C GLU A 103 -17.22 3.42 13.15
N THR A 104 -16.91 4.12 14.25
CA THR A 104 -16.69 5.57 14.24
C THR A 104 -15.57 5.97 13.28
N VAL A 105 -14.41 5.32 13.34
CA VAL A 105 -13.28 5.59 12.41
C VAL A 105 -13.67 5.35 10.95
N LYS A 106 -14.43 4.27 10.67
CA LYS A 106 -14.92 3.98 9.31
C LYS A 106 -15.88 5.05 8.81
N GLN A 107 -16.77 5.54 9.67
CA GLN A 107 -17.75 6.58 9.30
C GLN A 107 -17.05 7.90 8.99
N GLU A 108 -16.12 8.33 9.85
CA GLU A 108 -15.32 9.54 9.62
C GLU A 108 -14.49 9.44 8.33
N PHE A 109 -13.84 8.30 8.10
CA PHE A 109 -13.07 8.13 6.86
C PHE A 109 -13.95 8.13 5.61
N ARG A 110 -15.17 7.56 5.67
CA ARG A 110 -16.12 7.62 4.56
C ARG A 110 -16.55 9.06 4.27
N ALA A 111 -16.82 9.86 5.31
CA ALA A 111 -17.15 11.26 5.16
C ALA A 111 -15.98 12.06 4.56
N TYR A 112 -14.77 11.85 5.08
CA TYR A 112 -13.54 12.43 4.54
C TYR A 112 -13.33 12.05 3.07
N LYS A 113 -13.41 10.76 2.74
CA LYS A 113 -13.25 10.26 1.35
C LYS A 113 -14.22 10.94 0.41
N LYS A 114 -15.49 11.10 0.82
CA LYS A 114 -16.50 11.78 0.02
C LYS A 114 -16.13 13.25 -0.21
N SER A 115 -15.75 13.96 0.86
CA SER A 115 -15.33 15.36 0.79
C SER A 115 -14.08 15.53 -0.08
N TYR A 116 -13.06 14.71 0.11
CA TYR A 116 -11.82 14.73 -0.68
C TYR A 116 -12.10 14.44 -2.15
N TYR A 117 -12.93 13.45 -2.44
CA TYR A 117 -13.33 13.16 -3.82
C TYR A 117 -14.02 14.36 -4.46
N GLN A 118 -14.96 15.00 -3.76
CA GLN A 118 -15.71 16.15 -4.30
C GLN A 118 -14.84 17.39 -4.51
N ASN A 119 -13.90 17.66 -3.59
CA ASN A 119 -13.13 18.91 -3.60
C ASN A 119 -11.81 18.81 -4.35
N GLU A 120 -11.14 17.66 -4.32
CA GLU A 120 -9.79 17.50 -4.85
C GLU A 120 -9.78 16.63 -6.12
N VAL A 121 -10.62 15.59 -6.20
CA VAL A 121 -10.57 14.65 -7.35
C VAL A 121 -11.51 15.05 -8.47
N LEU A 122 -12.77 15.34 -8.15
CA LEU A 122 -13.83 15.61 -9.11
C LEU A 122 -13.51 16.82 -10.03
N PRO A 123 -12.95 17.94 -9.55
CA PRO A 123 -12.59 19.05 -10.44
C PRO A 123 -11.61 18.64 -11.55
N HIS A 124 -10.58 17.85 -11.23
CA HIS A 124 -9.64 17.35 -12.23
C HIS A 124 -10.28 16.33 -13.17
N LEU A 125 -11.21 15.50 -12.69
CA LEU A 125 -11.95 14.58 -13.56
C LEU A 125 -12.85 15.33 -14.55
N GLU A 126 -13.49 16.42 -14.13
CA GLU A 126 -14.28 17.26 -15.03
C GLU A 126 -13.40 18.02 -16.04
N GLU A 127 -12.22 18.48 -15.64
CA GLU A 127 -11.22 19.05 -16.55
C GLU A 127 -10.79 18.03 -17.62
N ILE A 128 -10.41 16.81 -17.20
CA ILE A 128 -10.09 15.71 -18.11
C ILE A 128 -11.25 15.42 -19.06
N ARG A 129 -12.49 15.44 -18.55
CA ARG A 129 -13.68 15.21 -19.36
C ARG A 129 -13.90 16.31 -20.41
N GLN A 130 -13.62 17.56 -20.07
CA GLN A 130 -13.70 18.69 -21.00
C GLN A 130 -12.64 18.55 -22.10
N ILE A 131 -11.38 18.29 -21.73
CA ILE A 131 -10.29 18.05 -22.68
C ILE A 131 -10.62 16.85 -23.58
N LYS A 132 -11.20 15.79 -23.03
CA LYS A 132 -11.65 14.63 -23.82
C LYS A 132 -12.67 15.00 -24.89
N ARG A 133 -13.59 15.95 -24.62
CA ARG A 133 -14.54 16.42 -25.65
C ARG A 133 -13.81 17.18 -26.76
N GLN A 134 -12.93 18.10 -26.39
CA GLN A 134 -12.13 18.87 -27.35
C GLN A 134 -11.26 17.97 -28.21
N LEU A 135 -10.63 16.95 -27.61
CA LEU A 135 -9.85 15.96 -28.33
C LEU A 135 -10.70 15.19 -29.35
N VAL A 136 -11.91 14.77 -28.98
CA VAL A 136 -12.80 14.06 -29.89
C VAL A 136 -13.22 14.95 -31.05
N GLU A 137 -13.58 16.21 -30.78
CA GLU A 137 -13.93 17.19 -31.82
C GLU A 137 -12.75 17.40 -32.79
N ALA A 138 -11.55 17.70 -32.26
CA ALA A 138 -10.35 17.89 -33.07
C ALA A 138 -9.97 16.64 -33.89
N TYR A 139 -10.14 15.44 -33.32
CA TYR A 139 -9.84 14.20 -34.02
C TYR A 139 -10.84 13.91 -35.16
N LEU A 140 -12.12 14.24 -34.98
CA LEU A 140 -13.12 14.12 -36.03
C LEU A 140 -12.84 15.10 -37.19
N GLU A 141 -12.49 16.34 -36.88
CA GLU A 141 -12.09 17.34 -37.90
C GLU A 141 -10.84 16.90 -38.67
N TYR A 142 -9.85 16.35 -37.96
CA TYR A 142 -8.64 15.78 -38.57
C TYR A 142 -8.96 14.62 -39.52
N GLU A 143 -9.82 13.67 -39.11
CA GLU A 143 -10.24 12.55 -39.96
C GLU A 143 -11.06 13.03 -41.17
N GLU A 144 -11.88 14.06 -41.03
CA GLU A 144 -12.61 14.67 -42.14
C GLU A 144 -11.65 15.31 -43.16
N ALA A 145 -10.65 16.06 -42.70
CA ALA A 145 -9.64 16.66 -43.56
C ALA A 145 -8.85 15.61 -44.36
N ILE A 146 -8.49 14.49 -43.72
CA ILE A 146 -7.82 13.38 -44.42
C ILE A 146 -8.74 12.75 -45.45
N ARG A 147 -10.00 12.45 -45.09
CA ARG A 147 -10.95 11.86 -46.05
C ARG A 147 -11.16 12.76 -47.25
N PHE A 148 -11.28 14.06 -47.03
CA PHE A 148 -11.37 15.03 -48.11
C PHE A 148 -10.16 14.93 -49.06
N TYR A 149 -8.94 14.87 -48.50
CA TYR A 149 -7.74 14.68 -49.32
C TYR A 149 -7.76 13.37 -50.11
N GLU A 150 -8.06 12.25 -49.46
CA GLU A 150 -8.10 10.93 -50.09
C GLU A 150 -9.17 10.86 -51.20
N ASP A 151 -10.31 11.53 -51.03
CA ASP A 151 -11.34 11.65 -52.06
C ASP A 151 -10.83 12.45 -53.27
N GLN A 152 -10.14 13.58 -53.04
CA GLN A 152 -9.53 14.34 -54.15
C GLN A 152 -8.42 13.55 -54.84
N LYS A 153 -7.60 12.85 -54.07
CA LYS A 153 -6.54 11.96 -54.58
C LYS A 153 -7.13 10.87 -55.47
N SER A 154 -8.17 10.18 -55.01
CA SER A 154 -8.83 9.12 -55.78
C SER A 154 -9.37 9.65 -57.12
N ARG A 155 -10.01 10.83 -57.10
CA ARG A 155 -10.49 11.50 -58.33
C ARG A 155 -9.34 11.83 -59.27
N ALA A 156 -8.26 12.41 -58.77
CA ALA A 156 -7.09 12.77 -59.58
C ALA A 156 -6.39 11.53 -60.16
N SER A 157 -6.22 10.47 -59.36
CA SER A 157 -5.63 9.19 -59.81
C SER A 157 -6.40 8.56 -60.96
N SER A 158 -7.74 8.65 -60.97
CA SER A 158 -8.57 8.09 -62.05
C SER A 158 -8.32 8.74 -63.43
N LEU A 159 -7.67 9.90 -63.46
CA LEU A 159 -7.36 10.66 -64.67
C LEU A 159 -5.94 10.39 -65.19
N ILE A 160 -5.12 9.62 -64.47
CA ILE A 160 -3.71 9.34 -64.81
C ILE A 160 -3.59 7.86 -65.24
N PRO A 161 -2.94 7.55 -66.38
CA PRO A 161 -2.75 6.17 -66.82
C PRO A 161 -1.87 5.33 -65.86
N ASP A 162 -2.16 4.03 -65.84
CA ASP A 162 -1.82 2.99 -64.83
C ASP A 162 -0.32 2.70 -64.54
N THR A 163 0.60 3.60 -64.87
CA THR A 163 2.06 3.36 -64.79
C THR A 163 2.79 4.19 -63.74
N ALA A 164 2.11 5.00 -62.93
CA ALA A 164 2.76 5.84 -61.94
C ALA A 164 2.76 5.20 -60.53
N PHE A 165 3.95 5.11 -59.91
CA PHE A 165 4.10 5.05 -58.44
C PHE A 165 3.21 6.11 -57.80
N ASP A 166 2.63 5.86 -56.61
CA ASP A 166 1.71 6.79 -55.92
C ASP A 166 2.28 8.21 -55.80
N VAL A 167 1.95 9.07 -56.77
CA VAL A 167 2.51 10.44 -56.91
C VAL A 167 1.94 11.37 -55.84
N PHE A 168 0.76 11.06 -55.33
CA PHE A 168 0.04 11.92 -54.40
C PHE A 168 0.42 11.65 -52.94
N GLY A 169 0.99 10.47 -52.62
CA GLY A 169 1.40 10.14 -51.26
C GLY A 169 0.25 10.20 -50.25
N SER A 170 0.56 10.25 -48.96
CA SER A 170 -0.43 10.32 -47.89
C SER A 170 -0.18 11.54 -47.01
N VAL A 171 -1.27 12.13 -46.52
CA VAL A 171 -1.26 13.25 -45.55
C VAL A 171 -1.40 12.77 -44.10
N LYS A 172 -1.50 11.46 -43.88
CA LYS A 172 -1.51 10.87 -42.54
C LYS A 172 -0.08 10.86 -41.95
N PRO A 173 0.09 10.86 -40.62
CA PRO A 173 1.36 10.56 -39.99
C PRO A 173 1.96 9.26 -40.55
N GLN A 174 3.20 9.34 -41.03
CA GLN A 174 3.87 8.21 -41.68
C GLN A 174 4.82 7.48 -40.74
N THR A 175 5.24 8.15 -39.65
CA THR A 175 6.22 7.61 -38.70
C THR A 175 5.64 7.43 -37.31
N LYS A 176 6.21 6.50 -36.53
CA LYS A 176 5.86 6.35 -35.11
C LYS A 176 6.05 7.66 -34.32
N LYS A 177 7.11 8.43 -34.62
CA LYS A 177 7.38 9.71 -33.95
C LYS A 177 6.29 10.75 -34.21
N GLU A 178 5.77 10.85 -35.43
CA GLU A 178 4.66 11.75 -35.74
C GLU A 178 3.36 11.30 -35.08
N LEU A 179 3.10 9.99 -35.03
CA LEU A 179 1.96 9.43 -34.31
C LEU A 179 2.03 9.77 -32.81
N ASP A 180 3.17 9.54 -32.18
CA ASP A 180 3.39 9.83 -30.76
C ASP A 180 3.31 11.34 -30.47
N LYS A 181 3.73 12.20 -31.40
CA LYS A 181 3.69 13.67 -31.26
C LYS A 181 2.28 14.25 -31.36
N TYR A 182 1.47 13.76 -32.30
CA TYR A 182 0.18 14.40 -32.62
C TYR A 182 -1.05 13.64 -32.11
N LEU A 183 -0.95 12.33 -31.85
CA LEU A 183 -2.09 11.49 -31.52
C LEU A 183 -1.94 10.81 -30.16
N VAL A 184 -3.09 10.58 -29.50
CA VAL A 184 -3.15 9.76 -28.30
C VAL A 184 -3.13 8.28 -28.69
N THR A 185 -2.02 7.60 -28.43
CA THR A 185 -1.85 6.17 -28.71
C THR A 185 -2.16 5.30 -27.49
N PHE A 186 -2.14 3.98 -27.65
CA PHE A 186 -2.25 3.04 -26.52
C PHE A 186 -1.13 3.29 -25.48
N GLU A 187 0.09 3.54 -25.95
CA GLU A 187 1.24 3.85 -25.08
C GLU A 187 0.96 5.14 -24.27
N THR A 188 0.41 6.18 -24.93
CA THR A 188 -0.01 7.43 -24.25
C THR A 188 -1.01 7.17 -23.12
N VAL A 189 -2.02 6.34 -23.36
CA VAL A 189 -3.04 6.00 -22.34
C VAL A 189 -2.42 5.20 -21.20
N GLN A 190 -1.51 4.27 -21.49
CA GLN A 190 -0.83 3.47 -20.49
C GLN A 190 0.07 4.34 -19.60
N ASP A 191 0.81 5.28 -20.17
CA ASP A 191 1.65 6.22 -19.43
C ASP A 191 0.80 7.09 -18.49
N LEU A 192 -0.32 7.64 -18.99
CA LEU A 192 -1.24 8.44 -18.17
C LEU A 192 -1.86 7.64 -17.01
N GLN A 193 -2.21 6.36 -17.24
CA GLN A 193 -2.74 5.48 -16.17
C GLN A 193 -1.71 5.22 -15.07
N GLN A 194 -0.43 5.24 -15.41
CA GLN A 194 0.68 5.07 -14.46
C GLN A 194 1.13 6.39 -13.83
N GLY A 195 0.58 7.53 -14.28
CA GLY A 195 0.98 8.87 -13.82
C GLY A 195 2.26 9.40 -14.46
N ASN A 196 2.66 8.83 -15.60
CA ASN A 196 3.82 9.26 -16.37
C ASN A 196 3.41 10.28 -17.44
N ILE A 197 4.37 11.12 -17.85
CA ILE A 197 4.20 12.03 -19.00
C ILE A 197 4.40 11.21 -20.28
N PRO A 198 3.41 11.14 -21.18
CA PRO A 198 3.55 10.42 -22.44
C PRO A 198 4.64 10.99 -23.34
N LYS A 199 5.24 10.13 -24.15
CA LYS A 199 6.16 10.54 -25.22
C LYS A 199 5.44 11.45 -26.22
N GLY A 200 6.16 12.44 -26.75
CA GLY A 200 5.63 13.39 -27.74
C GLY A 200 4.91 14.60 -27.15
N VAL A 201 4.73 14.65 -25.82
CA VAL A 201 4.30 15.85 -25.09
C VAL A 201 5.55 16.58 -24.61
N ASP A 202 5.95 17.63 -25.32
CA ASP A 202 7.19 18.37 -25.04
C ASP A 202 7.13 19.04 -23.66
N THR A 203 8.07 18.70 -22.78
CA THR A 203 8.30 19.43 -21.53
C THR A 203 9.28 20.58 -21.79
N ALA A 204 8.78 21.70 -22.30
CA ALA A 204 9.39 23.04 -22.28
C ALA A 204 10.84 23.26 -22.78
N ASN A 205 11.56 22.28 -23.34
CA ASN A 205 12.97 22.45 -23.73
C ASN A 205 13.35 22.05 -25.17
N ASP A 206 12.43 21.51 -25.99
CA ASP A 206 12.83 20.92 -27.29
C ASP A 206 12.50 21.79 -28.52
N ASP A 207 11.92 22.99 -28.34
CA ASP A 207 11.56 23.90 -29.44
C ASP A 207 12.72 24.81 -29.92
N GLU A 208 13.92 24.74 -29.33
CA GLU A 208 15.05 25.60 -29.74
C GLU A 208 15.94 25.04 -30.87
N GLU A 209 15.86 23.76 -31.25
CA GLU A 209 16.79 23.16 -32.24
C GLU A 209 16.25 23.04 -33.67
N ALA A 210 15.12 23.68 -34.00
CA ALA A 210 14.59 23.68 -35.37
C ALA A 210 14.44 25.10 -35.95
N LYS A 211 15.55 25.84 -36.08
CA LYS A 211 15.68 26.98 -37.00
C LYS A 211 17.01 26.93 -37.76
#